data_AF-A0A6A8LS18-F1
#
_entry.id   AF-A0A6A8LS18-F1
#
_cell.length_a   1.000
_cell.length_b   1.000
_cell.length_c   1.000
_cell.angle_alpha   90.00
_cell.angle_beta   90.00
_cell.angle_gamma   90.00
#
_symmetry.space_group_name_H-M   'P 1'
#
loop_
_entity.id
_entity.type
_entity.pdbx_description
1 polymer ?
#
loop_
_entity_poly.entity_id
_entity_poly.type
_entity_poly.pdbx_seq_one_letter_code
_entity_poly.pdbx_strand_id
1 'polypeptide(L)'
;TIVTEMDMANDYAQKGFKVEGPNYGGTVHFDWGDVKIIPAWHTTANAPLGMATGLALTIEGKLIYIAGDTGLFSDMKLVGRKQQIDLAFLPIGDYYTMGPDDAAYAASLIDAKKVIPYHFNTFPPIKQDVNDFWKDVPENMKFTAEIDKPFEL
;
A
#
# COMPACT_ATOMS: atom_id res chain seq x y z
N THR A 1 -16.46 -0.50 10.40
CA THR A 1 -16.70 0.30 9.19
C THR A 1 -15.69 -0.11 8.15
N ILE A 2 -16.11 -0.35 6.90
CA ILE A 2 -15.20 -0.62 5.78
C ILE A 2 -14.84 0.72 5.14
N VAL A 3 -13.55 0.99 4.94
CA VAL A 3 -13.09 2.16 4.19
C VAL A 3 -12.53 1.68 2.86
N THR A 4 -13.08 2.18 1.76
CA THR A 4 -12.63 1.86 0.41
C THR A 4 -13.03 2.99 -0.54
N GLU A 5 -12.64 2.90 -1.81
CA GLU A 5 -13.05 3.84 -2.84
C GLU A 5 -14.59 3.89 -2.99
N MET A 6 -15.13 5.05 -3.34
CA MET A 6 -16.57 5.34 -3.39
C MET A 6 -17.42 4.27 -4.09
N ASP A 7 -17.01 3.78 -5.26
CA ASP A 7 -17.83 2.82 -6.02
C ASP A 7 -17.86 1.45 -5.33
N MET A 8 -16.73 1.01 -4.78
CA MET A 8 -16.68 -0.21 -3.97
C MET A 8 -17.43 -0.06 -2.64
N ALA A 9 -17.36 1.12 -2.03
CA ALA A 9 -18.11 1.42 -0.80
C ALA A 9 -19.62 1.35 -1.06
N ASN A 10 -20.10 1.83 -2.22
CA ASN A 10 -21.50 1.71 -2.62
C ASN A 10 -21.93 0.24 -2.77
N ASP A 11 -21.11 -0.61 -3.38
CA ASP A 11 -21.39 -2.05 -3.49
C ASP A 11 -21.48 -2.71 -2.10
N TYR A 12 -20.54 -2.43 -1.19
CA TYR A 12 -20.61 -2.93 0.18
C TYR A 12 -21.80 -2.37 0.97
N ALA A 13 -22.18 -1.11 0.76
CA ALA A 13 -23.37 -0.53 1.38
C ALA A 13 -24.65 -1.26 0.94
N GLN A 14 -24.78 -1.60 -0.35
CA GLN A 14 -25.91 -2.39 -0.87
C GLN A 14 -25.99 -3.79 -0.24
N LYS A 15 -24.85 -4.33 0.20
CA LYS A 15 -24.75 -5.61 0.93
C LYS A 15 -24.99 -5.45 2.45
N GLY A 16 -25.33 -4.25 2.93
CA GLY A 16 -25.69 -3.99 4.32
C GLY A 16 -24.51 -3.68 5.24
N PHE A 17 -23.30 -3.47 4.71
CA PHE A 17 -22.14 -3.10 5.51
C PHE A 17 -22.13 -1.60 5.84
N LYS A 18 -21.60 -1.25 7.01
CA LYS A 18 -21.26 0.14 7.34
C LYS A 18 -19.97 0.52 6.60
N VAL A 19 -20.04 1.55 5.74
CA VAL A 19 -18.95 1.96 4.86
C VAL A 19 -18.61 3.44 5.01
N GLU A 20 -17.39 3.79 4.62
CA GLU A 20 -16.94 5.14 4.28
C GLU A 20 -16.32 5.07 2.89
N GLY A 21 -16.77 5.93 1.97
CA GLY A 21 -16.42 5.88 0.55
C GLY A 21 -15.71 7.14 0.03
N PRO A 22 -14.55 7.54 0.58
CA PRO A 22 -13.75 8.61 -0.02
C PRO A 22 -13.26 8.21 -1.44
N ASN A 23 -13.04 9.20 -2.30
CA ASN A 23 -12.30 9.01 -3.57
C ASN A 23 -10.81 9.36 -3.38
N TYR A 24 -10.01 9.28 -4.45
CA TYR A 24 -8.58 9.60 -4.43
C TYR A 24 -8.25 10.93 -3.75
N GLY A 25 -7.30 10.89 -2.81
CA GLY A 25 -6.91 12.05 -2.03
C GLY A 25 -7.86 12.39 -0.88
N GLY A 26 -9.06 11.80 -0.85
CA GLY A 26 -10.01 11.87 0.25
C GLY A 26 -9.47 11.17 1.50
N THR A 27 -9.81 11.73 2.65
CA THR A 27 -9.38 11.25 3.97
C THR A 27 -10.61 11.09 4.86
N VAL A 28 -10.66 9.96 5.57
CA VAL A 28 -11.67 9.67 6.60
C VAL A 28 -10.97 9.79 7.93
N HIS A 29 -11.57 10.56 8.84
CA HIS A 29 -11.05 10.83 10.17
C HIS A 29 -11.80 9.97 11.19
N PHE A 30 -11.05 9.23 12.00
CA PHE A 30 -11.57 8.46 13.15
C PHE A 30 -10.92 8.95 14.44
N ASP A 31 -11.54 8.62 15.58
CA ASP A 31 -10.98 8.95 16.90
C ASP A 31 -9.59 8.35 17.16
N TRP A 32 -9.27 7.25 16.47
CA TRP A 32 -7.99 6.53 16.58
C TRP A 32 -6.97 6.90 15.49
N GLY A 33 -7.36 7.65 14.45
CA GLY A 33 -6.47 7.98 13.34
C GLY A 33 -7.17 8.29 12.02
N ASP A 34 -6.35 8.54 10.99
CA ASP A 34 -6.82 8.94 9.67
C ASP A 34 -6.56 7.84 8.64
N VAL A 35 -7.51 7.65 7.71
CA VAL A 35 -7.37 6.77 6.55
C VAL A 35 -7.53 7.58 5.28
N LYS A 36 -6.51 7.58 4.43
CA LYS A 36 -6.49 8.31 3.17
C LYS A 36 -6.35 7.37 1.99
N ILE A 37 -7.16 7.58 0.95
CA ILE A 37 -7.09 6.83 -0.30
C ILE A 37 -5.99 7.39 -1.18
N ILE A 38 -5.08 6.52 -1.60
CA ILE A 38 -3.96 6.82 -2.51
C ILE A 38 -4.22 6.12 -3.85
N PRO A 39 -3.97 6.77 -5.00
CA PRO A 39 -4.05 6.09 -6.30
C PRO A 39 -3.11 4.88 -6.37
N ALA A 40 -3.59 3.79 -6.95
CA ALA A 40 -2.77 2.65 -7.38
C ALA A 40 -3.04 2.40 -8.87
N TRP A 41 -1.99 2.11 -9.64
CA TRP A 41 -2.13 1.83 -11.07
C TRP A 41 -2.29 0.34 -11.28
N HIS A 42 -3.53 -0.09 -11.13
CA HIS A 42 -3.96 -1.45 -11.34
C HIS A 42 -5.43 -1.48 -11.73
N THR A 43 -5.89 -2.58 -12.31
CA THR A 43 -7.30 -2.79 -12.62
C THR A 43 -8.03 -3.34 -11.39
N THR A 44 -9.32 -3.05 -11.28
CA THR A 44 -10.22 -3.76 -10.35
C THR A 44 -10.95 -4.84 -11.11
N ALA A 45 -11.10 -6.02 -10.50
CA ALA A 45 -11.89 -7.09 -11.10
C ALA A 45 -13.39 -6.78 -10.96
N ASN A 46 -14.15 -7.08 -12.02
CA ASN A 46 -15.61 -6.95 -12.14
C ASN A 46 -16.16 -5.51 -12.21
N ALA A 47 -16.85 -5.24 -13.32
CA ALA A 47 -17.42 -3.94 -13.63
C ALA A 47 -18.58 -3.54 -12.69
N PRO A 48 -18.66 -2.29 -12.22
CA PRO A 48 -17.56 -1.38 -11.91
C PRO A 48 -17.47 -1.16 -10.39
N LEU A 49 -16.51 -1.83 -9.72
CA LEU A 49 -16.18 -1.63 -8.30
C LEU A 49 -15.14 -0.50 -8.09
N GLY A 50 -15.16 0.52 -8.95
CA GLY A 50 -14.20 1.63 -8.89
C GLY A 50 -12.82 1.27 -9.40
N MET A 51 -11.82 2.01 -8.92
CA MET A 51 -10.43 1.86 -9.35
C MET A 51 -9.53 1.36 -8.21
N ALA A 52 -8.37 0.80 -8.55
CA ALA A 52 -7.46 0.24 -7.56
C ALA A 52 -6.87 1.35 -6.69
N THR A 53 -6.67 1.04 -5.40
CA THR A 53 -6.19 2.03 -4.42
C THR A 53 -5.11 1.45 -3.52
N GLY A 54 -4.17 2.30 -3.14
CA GLY A 54 -3.39 2.15 -1.92
C GLY A 54 -4.02 2.96 -0.78
N LEU A 55 -3.45 2.84 0.41
CA LEU A 55 -3.91 3.50 1.64
C LEU A 55 -2.74 4.16 2.36
N ALA A 56 -2.99 5.37 2.88
CA ALA A 56 -2.13 5.99 3.88
C ALA A 56 -2.89 6.05 5.20
N LEU A 57 -2.32 5.46 6.25
CA LEU A 57 -2.87 5.41 7.60
C LEU A 57 -2.03 6.30 8.50
N THR A 58 -2.67 7.23 9.21
CA THR A 58 -2.00 8.02 10.25
C THR A 58 -2.55 7.61 11.61
N ILE A 59 -1.75 6.91 12.40
CA ILE A 59 -2.16 6.35 13.70
C ILE A 59 -1.11 6.75 14.72
N GLU A 60 -1.52 7.36 15.84
CA GLU A 60 -0.61 7.78 16.91
C GLU A 60 0.61 8.61 16.42
N GLY A 61 0.39 9.45 15.41
CA GLY A 61 1.43 10.27 14.79
C GLY A 61 2.39 9.53 13.86
N LYS A 62 2.16 8.24 13.59
CA LYS A 62 2.92 7.42 12.63
C LYS A 62 2.19 7.34 11.29
N LEU A 63 2.93 7.47 10.20
CA LEU A 63 2.39 7.36 8.84
C LEU A 63 2.79 6.01 8.23
N ILE A 64 1.79 5.19 7.92
CA ILE A 64 1.94 3.89 7.28
C ILE A 64 1.36 3.98 5.88
N TYR A 65 2.14 3.59 4.87
CA TYR A 65 1.70 3.50 3.49
C TYR A 65 1.56 2.05 3.04
N ILE A 66 0.40 1.69 2.51
CA ILE A 66 0.14 0.39 1.90
C ILE A 66 -0.13 0.66 0.42
N ALA A 67 0.78 0.24 -0.46
CA ALA A 67 0.70 0.61 -1.88
C ALA A 67 -0.51 0.01 -2.61
N GLY A 68 -1.06 -1.10 -2.10
CA GLY A 68 -1.98 -1.93 -2.86
C GLY A 68 -1.27 -2.60 -4.03
N ASP A 69 -2.01 -3.38 -4.80
CA ASP A 69 -1.49 -3.91 -6.06
C ASP A 69 -1.35 -2.74 -7.04
N THR A 70 -0.11 -2.47 -7.46
CA THR A 70 0.22 -1.34 -8.34
C THR A 70 1.48 -1.65 -9.12
N GLY A 71 1.61 -1.05 -10.31
CA GLY A 71 2.90 -0.82 -10.96
C GLY A 71 3.63 0.40 -10.39
N LEU A 72 4.86 0.64 -10.85
CA LEU A 72 5.66 1.81 -10.50
C LEU A 72 5.06 3.09 -11.13
N PHE A 73 5.02 4.19 -10.38
CA PHE A 73 4.61 5.49 -10.89
C PHE A 73 5.23 6.64 -10.11
N SER A 74 5.42 7.79 -10.78
CA SER A 74 6.17 8.93 -10.23
C SER A 74 5.55 9.56 -8.98
N ASP A 75 4.22 9.46 -8.84
CA ASP A 75 3.48 10.15 -7.78
C ASP A 75 3.52 9.41 -6.43
N MET A 76 4.16 8.22 -6.39
CA MET A 76 4.50 7.56 -5.12
C MET A 76 5.29 8.50 -4.18
N LYS A 77 6.10 9.41 -4.74
CA LYS A 77 6.83 10.45 -3.98
C LYS A 77 5.94 11.45 -3.24
N LEU A 78 4.65 11.55 -3.60
CA LEU A 78 3.74 12.52 -3.02
C LEU A 78 3.09 12.04 -1.71
N VAL A 79 3.15 10.73 -1.42
CA VAL A 79 2.50 10.14 -0.24
C VAL A 79 3.09 10.71 1.05
N GLY A 80 4.43 10.74 1.15
CA GLY A 80 5.16 11.25 2.32
C GLY A 80 5.40 12.77 2.34
N ARG A 81 4.77 13.55 1.45
CA ARG A 81 5.14 14.97 1.24
C ARG A 81 4.91 15.88 2.45
N LYS A 82 3.99 15.52 3.36
CA LYS A 82 3.63 16.31 4.55
C LYS A 82 4.23 15.75 5.85
N GLN A 83 4.61 14.48 5.83
CA GLN A 83 5.09 13.72 6.97
C GLN A 83 5.89 12.54 6.42
N GLN A 84 7.06 12.29 6.98
CA GLN A 84 7.87 11.13 6.62
C GLN A 84 7.10 9.83 6.90
N ILE A 85 7.12 8.90 5.94
CA ILE A 85 6.47 7.60 6.09
C ILE A 85 7.31 6.74 7.04
N ASP A 86 6.72 6.25 8.12
CA ASP A 86 7.39 5.39 9.09
C ASP A 86 7.51 3.95 8.57
N LEU A 87 6.50 3.48 7.85
CA LEU A 87 6.48 2.14 7.26
C LEU A 87 5.76 2.13 5.91
N ALA A 88 6.37 1.54 4.89
CA ALA A 88 5.70 1.28 3.61
C ALA A 88 5.63 -0.22 3.28
N PHE A 89 4.49 -0.67 2.75
CA PHE A 89 4.30 -2.02 2.22
C PHE A 89 4.26 -1.96 0.69
N LEU A 90 5.17 -2.67 0.03
CA LEU A 90 5.31 -2.66 -1.44
C LEU A 90 5.13 -4.06 -2.03
N PRO A 91 4.29 -4.25 -3.06
CA PRO A 91 4.21 -5.53 -3.74
C PRO A 91 5.49 -5.74 -4.56
N ILE A 92 6.02 -6.97 -4.56
CA ILE A 92 7.21 -7.32 -5.35
C ILE A 92 6.96 -8.47 -6.33
N GLY A 93 5.70 -8.81 -6.58
CA GLY A 93 5.30 -10.02 -7.31
C GLY A 93 5.64 -10.08 -8.79
N ASP A 94 6.03 -8.96 -9.41
CA ASP A 94 6.06 -8.78 -10.87
C ASP A 94 4.68 -9.11 -11.47
N TYR A 95 4.56 -9.51 -12.74
CA TYR A 95 3.38 -10.03 -13.46
C TYR A 95 2.05 -9.25 -13.31
N TYR A 96 1.50 -9.14 -12.10
CA TYR A 96 0.33 -8.33 -11.75
C TYR A 96 0.70 -6.99 -11.06
N THR A 97 1.85 -6.89 -10.42
CA THR A 97 2.31 -5.74 -9.64
C THR A 97 3.74 -5.34 -10.04
N MET A 98 4.36 -4.40 -9.32
CA MET A 98 5.81 -4.18 -9.41
C MET A 98 6.58 -5.49 -9.18
N GLY A 99 7.64 -5.70 -9.96
CA GLY A 99 8.68 -6.68 -9.68
C GLY A 99 9.70 -6.16 -8.66
N PRO A 100 10.68 -6.97 -8.26
CA PRO A 100 11.70 -6.58 -7.27
C PRO A 100 12.47 -5.29 -7.61
N ASP A 101 12.86 -5.11 -8.89
CA ASP A 101 13.59 -3.93 -9.37
C ASP A 101 12.75 -2.64 -9.29
N ASP A 102 11.56 -2.67 -9.88
CA ASP A 102 10.60 -1.55 -9.82
C ASP A 102 10.22 -1.20 -8.37
N ALA A 103 10.02 -2.20 -7.52
CA ALA A 103 9.68 -1.99 -6.11
C ALA A 103 10.85 -1.37 -5.33
N ALA A 104 12.10 -1.73 -5.64
CA ALA A 104 13.28 -1.10 -5.02
C ALA A 104 13.40 0.37 -5.45
N TYR A 105 13.14 0.68 -6.71
CA TYR A 105 13.07 2.07 -7.16
C TYR A 105 11.89 2.82 -6.52
N ALA A 106 10.72 2.20 -6.41
CA ALA A 106 9.58 2.76 -5.69
C ALA A 106 9.91 3.07 -4.23
N ALA A 107 10.64 2.19 -3.54
CA ALA A 107 11.11 2.43 -2.17
C ALA A 107 11.97 3.70 -2.08
N SER A 108 12.83 3.96 -3.07
CA SER A 108 13.63 5.19 -3.15
C SER A 108 12.78 6.46 -3.38
N LEU A 109 11.69 6.37 -4.16
CA LEU A 109 10.77 7.50 -4.37
C LEU A 109 9.93 7.81 -3.13
N ILE A 110 9.54 6.76 -2.41
CA ILE A 110 8.68 6.83 -1.23
C ILE A 110 9.45 7.34 -0.01
N ASP A 111 10.74 6.99 0.09
CA ASP A 111 11.64 7.43 1.17
C ASP A 111 11.06 7.18 2.58
N ALA A 112 10.53 5.97 2.77
CA ALA A 112 10.03 5.53 4.07
C ALA A 112 11.19 5.15 5.00
N LYS A 113 11.00 5.28 6.33
CA LYS A 113 11.99 4.82 7.31
C LYS A 113 12.22 3.32 7.23
N LYS A 114 11.15 2.56 6.99
CA LYS A 114 11.15 1.10 6.86
C LYS A 114 10.25 0.67 5.69
N VAL A 115 10.61 -0.42 5.03
CA VAL A 115 9.82 -1.04 3.96
C VAL A 115 9.68 -2.53 4.20
N ILE A 116 8.47 -3.05 3.98
CA ILE A 116 8.14 -4.47 3.96
C ILE A 116 7.70 -4.88 2.54
N PRO A 117 8.37 -5.83 1.88
CA PRO A 117 7.90 -6.41 0.63
C PRO A 117 6.74 -7.38 0.90
N TYR A 118 5.74 -7.37 0.03
CA TYR A 118 4.62 -8.33 0.08
C TYR A 118 4.17 -8.73 -1.33
N HIS A 119 3.08 -9.51 -1.41
CA HIS A 119 2.48 -9.96 -2.67
C HIS A 119 3.43 -10.73 -3.60
N PHE A 120 4.19 -11.67 -3.04
CA PHE A 120 5.08 -12.58 -3.77
C PHE A 120 5.03 -13.99 -3.16
N ASN A 121 5.41 -15.01 -3.93
CA ASN A 121 5.50 -16.40 -3.49
C ASN A 121 4.22 -17.06 -2.95
N THR A 122 3.04 -16.45 -3.12
CA THR A 122 1.76 -17.04 -2.71
C THR A 122 1.11 -17.88 -3.81
N PHE A 123 1.46 -17.67 -5.09
CA PHE A 123 1.02 -18.49 -6.23
C PHE A 123 2.04 -18.44 -7.40
N PRO A 124 2.02 -19.40 -8.35
CA PRO A 124 3.15 -19.62 -9.28
C PRO A 124 3.59 -18.42 -10.15
N PRO A 125 2.68 -17.62 -10.74
CA PRO A 125 3.03 -16.43 -11.54
C PRO A 125 3.84 -15.36 -10.81
N ILE A 126 3.78 -15.29 -9.48
CA ILE A 126 4.45 -14.26 -8.67
C ILE A 126 5.58 -14.84 -7.82
N LYS A 127 6.23 -15.90 -8.31
CA LYS A 127 7.38 -16.49 -7.65
C LYS A 127 8.60 -15.58 -7.81
N GLN A 128 9.16 -15.11 -6.69
CA GLN A 128 10.24 -14.13 -6.66
C GLN A 128 11.31 -14.50 -5.61
N ASP A 129 12.55 -14.11 -5.86
CA ASP A 129 13.59 -14.05 -4.84
C ASP A 129 13.56 -12.66 -4.19
N VAL A 130 13.27 -12.60 -2.89
CA VAL A 130 13.23 -11.35 -2.14
C VAL A 130 14.59 -10.64 -2.12
N ASN A 131 15.70 -11.37 -2.31
CA ASN A 131 17.03 -10.78 -2.38
C ASN A 131 17.21 -9.88 -3.61
N ASP A 132 16.47 -10.11 -4.70
CA ASP A 132 16.48 -9.22 -5.86
C ASP A 132 15.89 -7.85 -5.54
N PHE A 133 15.01 -7.76 -4.54
CA PHE A 133 14.53 -6.49 -4.00
C PHE A 133 15.55 -5.92 -3.00
N TRP A 134 16.03 -6.74 -2.07
CA TRP A 134 16.92 -6.28 -1.01
C TRP A 134 18.30 -5.81 -1.45
N LYS A 135 18.80 -6.24 -2.61
CA LYS A 135 20.12 -5.81 -3.09
C LYS A 135 20.17 -4.30 -3.38
N ASP A 136 19.03 -3.70 -3.74
CA ASP A 136 18.92 -2.29 -4.16
C ASP A 136 18.25 -1.39 -3.11
N VAL A 137 17.70 -1.97 -2.03
CA VAL A 137 17.13 -1.21 -0.90
C VAL A 137 18.21 -0.89 0.14
N PRO A 138 18.31 0.36 0.64
CA PRO A 138 19.25 0.71 1.70
C PRO A 138 19.04 -0.10 2.98
N GLU A 139 20.11 -0.52 3.64
CA GLU A 139 20.04 -1.41 4.82
C GLU A 139 19.18 -0.85 5.96
N ASN A 140 19.22 0.46 6.19
CA ASN A 140 18.42 1.13 7.22
C ASN A 140 16.92 1.13 6.93
N MET A 141 16.52 0.87 5.68
CA MET A 141 15.13 0.81 5.24
C MET A 141 14.58 -0.62 5.26
N LYS A 142 15.45 -1.64 5.21
CA LYS A 142 15.02 -3.05 5.17
C LYS A 142 14.34 -3.42 6.48
N PHE A 143 13.10 -3.91 6.39
CA PHE A 143 12.39 -4.40 7.55
C PHE A 143 11.65 -5.69 7.22
N THR A 144 11.93 -6.73 8.01
CA THR A 144 11.23 -8.01 7.95
C THR A 144 10.44 -8.17 9.24
N ALA A 145 9.12 -8.10 9.14
CA ALA A 145 8.25 -8.40 10.28
C ALA A 145 8.26 -9.92 10.54
N GLU A 146 8.34 -10.30 11.81
CA GLU A 146 8.20 -11.69 12.22
C GLU A 146 6.72 -12.02 12.43
N ILE A 147 6.29 -13.17 11.91
CA ILE A 147 4.90 -13.63 12.05
C ILE A 147 4.56 -13.77 13.54
N ASP A 148 3.38 -13.27 13.92
CA ASP A 148 2.85 -13.27 15.29
C ASP A 148 3.71 -12.56 16.33
N LYS A 149 4.65 -11.68 15.91
CA LYS A 149 5.44 -10.86 16.81
C LYS A 149 5.14 -9.37 16.64
N PRO A 150 4.84 -8.65 17.74
CA PRO A 150 4.69 -7.20 17.68
C PRO A 150 6.04 -6.53 17.38
N PHE A 151 5.98 -5.35 16.77
CA PHE A 151 7.15 -4.52 16.50
C PHE A 151 6.82 -3.04 16.69
N GLU A 152 7.85 -2.23 16.90
CA GLU A 152 7.73 -0.78 17.03
C GLU A 152 8.16 -0.05 15.75
N LEU A 153 7.46 1.05 15.48
CA LEU A 153 7.70 1.98 14.37
C LEU A 153 8.29 3.29 14.86
#